data_AF-A0AAD7AX33-F1
#
_entry.id   AF-A0AAD7AX33-F1
#
_cell.length_a   1.000
_cell.length_b   1.000
_cell.length_c   1.000
_cell.angle_alpha   90.00
_cell.angle_beta   90.00
_cell.angle_gamma   90.00
#
_symmetry.space_group_name_H-M   'P 1'
#
loop_
_entity.id
_entity.type
_entity.pdbx_description
1 polymer ?
#
loop_
_entity_poly.entity_id
_entity_poly.type
_entity_poly.pdbx_seq_one_letter_code
_entity_poly.pdbx_strand_id
1 'polypeptide(L)'
;IANVVSTMDIINNILESRGERELRPAVIHAVSLGRKTLQPYYVKTGLSDVYALALVLHPSSKLEYFRANDFDAAWISAVETKLRREF
;
A
#
# COMPACT_ATOMS: atom_id res chain seq x y z
N ILE A 1 6.50 -7.21 -4.87
CA ILE A 1 5.74 -5.96 -5.04
C ILE A 1 4.67 -5.83 -3.96
N ALA A 2 3.85 -6.86 -3.71
CA ALA A 2 2.92 -6.91 -2.56
C ALA A 2 3.54 -6.50 -1.22
N ASN A 3 4.79 -6.91 -0.98
CA ASN A 3 5.48 -6.56 0.26
C ASN A 3 5.69 -5.04 0.46
N VAL A 4 5.74 -4.23 -0.61
CA VAL A 4 5.92 -2.77 -0.51
C VAL A 4 4.70 -2.11 0.12
N VAL A 5 3.50 -2.53 -0.29
CA VAL A 5 2.22 -2.00 0.20
C VAL A 5 2.04 -2.37 1.68
N SER A 6 2.16 -3.66 2.00
CA SER A 6 2.03 -4.12 3.40
C SER A 6 3.09 -3.52 4.32
N THR A 7 4.32 -3.33 3.85
CA THR A 7 5.38 -2.68 4.65
C THR A 7 5.10 -1.19 4.86
N MET A 8 4.55 -0.50 3.85
CA MET A 8 4.17 0.91 3.97
C MET A 8 3.06 1.11 5.01
N ASP A 9 2.05 0.22 5.03
CA ASP A 9 0.98 0.28 6.02
C ASP A 9 1.49 0.03 7.43
N ILE A 10 2.39 -0.95 7.61
CA ILE A 10 3.02 -1.21 8.92
C ILE A 10 3.77 0.04 9.39
N ILE A 11 4.52 0.69 8.49
CA ILE A 11 5.25 1.93 8.81
C ILE A 11 4.28 3.05 9.20
N ASN A 12 3.21 3.27 8.43
CA ASN A 12 2.22 4.30 8.72
C ASN A 12 1.51 4.02 10.04
N ASN A 13 1.07 2.78 10.27
CA ASN A 13 0.44 2.37 11.53
C ASN A 13 1.38 2.55 12.72
N ILE A 14 2.67 2.21 12.61
CA ILE A 14 3.64 2.46 13.70
C ILE A 14 3.76 3.95 14.01
N LEU A 15 3.78 4.81 12.99
CA LEU A 15 3.88 6.26 13.15
C LEU A 15 2.60 6.87 13.73
N GLU A 16 1.43 6.34 13.33
CA GLU A 16 0.11 6.83 13.75
C GLU A 16 -0.31 6.31 15.14
N SER A 17 -0.05 5.03 15.44
CA SER A 17 -0.53 4.35 16.66
C SER A 17 0.28 4.67 17.91
N ARG A 18 1.60 4.80 17.81
CA ARG A 18 2.46 4.98 18.98
C ARG A 18 2.72 6.43 19.34
N GLY A 19 2.39 7.37 18.45
CA GLY A 19 2.72 8.79 18.60
C GLY A 19 4.23 9.03 18.73
N GLU A 20 4.72 10.19 18.30
CA GLU A 20 6.16 10.52 18.40
C GLU A 20 6.71 10.46 19.85
N ARG A 21 5.83 10.43 20.86
CA ARG A 21 6.19 10.44 22.29
C ARG A 21 6.61 9.09 22.86
N GLU A 22 6.22 7.97 22.25
CA GLU A 22 6.51 6.63 22.77
C GLU A 22 7.71 5.97 22.07
N LEU A 23 8.07 6.47 20.88
CA LEU A 23 9.16 5.95 20.06
C LEU A 23 10.46 6.74 20.29
N ARG A 24 11.60 6.03 20.35
CA ARG A 24 12.91 6.69 20.41
C ARG A 24 13.15 7.48 19.10
N PRO A 25 13.77 8.68 19.16
CA PRO A 25 14.03 9.49 17.97
C PRO A 25 14.75 8.73 16.84
N ALA A 26 15.71 7.87 17.19
CA ALA A 26 16.41 7.03 16.21
C ALA A 26 15.47 6.08 15.44
N VAL A 27 14.45 5.54 16.11
CA VAL A 27 13.45 4.65 15.49
C VAL A 27 12.55 5.46 14.56
N ILE A 28 12.10 6.65 15.00
CA ILE A 28 11.30 7.55 14.16
C ILE A 28 12.06 7.93 12.89
N HIS A 29 13.35 8.25 12.99
CA HIS A 29 14.18 8.57 11.83
C HIS A 29 14.36 7.38 10.88
N ALA A 30 14.63 6.18 11.40
CA ALA A 30 14.77 4.98 10.58
C ALA A 30 13.46 4.63 9.84
N VAL A 31 12.32 4.69 10.55
CA VAL A 31 10.99 4.43 10.00
C VAL A 31 10.59 5.49 8.97
N SER A 32 10.87 6.77 9.24
CA SER A 32 10.63 7.87 8.31
C SER A 32 11.47 7.75 7.04
N LEU A 33 12.72 7.30 7.16
CA LEU A 33 13.58 7.02 6.02
C LEU A 33 13.03 5.85 5.18
N GLY A 34 12.59 4.77 5.84
CA GLY A 34 11.91 3.65 5.20
C GLY A 34 10.68 4.10 4.41
N ARG A 35 9.81 4.91 5.04
CA ARG A 35 8.63 5.50 4.38
C ARG A 35 9.02 6.29 3.13
N LYS A 36 10.01 7.18 3.24
CA LYS A 36 10.46 8.04 2.13
C LYS A 36 11.01 7.22 0.95
N THR A 37 11.72 6.13 1.24
CA THR A 37 12.26 5.23 0.22
C THR A 37 11.15 4.43 -0.48
N LEU A 38 10.11 4.03 0.25
CA LEU A 38 9.00 3.24 -0.29
C LEU A 38 7.92 4.10 -0.99
N GLN A 39 7.79 5.38 -0.64
CA GLN A 39 6.80 6.31 -1.18
C GLN A 39 6.70 6.31 -2.72
N PRO A 40 7.79 6.34 -3.51
CA PRO A 40 7.69 6.37 -4.97
C PRO A 40 7.08 5.08 -5.54
N TYR A 41 7.36 3.95 -4.91
CA TYR A 41 6.82 2.64 -5.31
C TYR A 41 5.35 2.51 -4.90
N TYR A 42 5.00 3.03 -3.73
CA TYR A 42 3.61 3.11 -3.26
C TYR A 42 2.75 3.98 -4.20
N VAL A 43 3.24 5.15 -4.60
CA VAL A 43 2.54 6.02 -5.56
C VAL A 43 2.38 5.34 -6.92
N LYS A 44 3.44 4.69 -7.44
CA LYS A 44 3.37 3.93 -8.70
C LYS A 44 2.38 2.77 -8.65
N THR A 45 2.10 2.24 -7.46
CA THR A 45 1.14 1.17 -7.26
C THR A 45 -0.29 1.60 -7.57
N GLY A 46 -0.67 2.85 -7.23
CA GLY A 46 -1.97 3.42 -7.61
C GLY A 46 -2.02 3.92 -9.06
N LEU A 47 -0.87 4.24 -9.67
CA LEU A 47 -0.82 4.83 -11.01
C LEU A 47 -0.62 3.82 -12.15
N SER A 48 -0.16 2.60 -11.87
CA SER A 48 0.12 1.57 -12.89
C SER A 48 -0.87 0.43 -12.79
N ASP A 49 -1.63 0.22 -13.86
CA ASP A 49 -2.58 -0.90 -14.00
C ASP A 49 -1.90 -2.27 -13.78
N VAL A 50 -0.67 -2.43 -14.25
CA VAL A 50 0.10 -3.68 -14.12
C VAL A 50 0.45 -3.96 -12.66
N TYR A 51 0.82 -2.92 -11.90
CA TYR A 51 1.06 -3.06 -10.46
C TYR A 51 -0.23 -3.35 -9.69
N ALA A 52 -1.34 -2.71 -10.08
CA ALA A 52 -2.65 -2.94 -9.49
C ALA A 52 -3.13 -4.39 -9.69
N LEU A 53 -3.05 -4.89 -10.92
CA LEU A 53 -3.40 -6.27 -11.27
C LEU A 53 -2.51 -7.28 -10.53
N ALA A 54 -1.19 -7.03 -10.48
CA ALA A 54 -0.24 -7.89 -9.77
C ALA A 54 -0.54 -7.98 -8.26
N LEU A 55 -1.11 -6.92 -7.67
CA LEU A 55 -1.54 -6.94 -6.27
C LEU A 55 -2.84 -7.67 -6.08
N VAL A 56 -3.84 -7.46 -6.94
CA VAL A 56 -5.13 -8.17 -6.86
C VAL A 56 -4.96 -9.67 -7.09
N LEU A 57 -4.00 -10.07 -7.92
CA LEU A 57 -3.68 -11.47 -8.21
C LEU A 57 -2.77 -12.13 -7.16
N HIS A 58 -2.25 -11.38 -6.19
CA HIS A 58 -1.35 -11.94 -5.19
C HIS A 58 -2.16 -12.76 -4.14
N PRO A 59 -1.72 -13.96 -3.72
CA PRO A 59 -2.50 -14.86 -2.87
C PRO A 59 -2.95 -14.26 -1.53
N SER A 60 -2.20 -13.27 -1.04
CA SER A 60 -2.44 -12.59 0.23
C SER A 60 -3.16 -11.25 0.10
N SER A 61 -3.39 -10.77 -1.13
CA SER A 61 -3.91 -9.42 -1.38
C SER A 61 -5.25 -9.50 -2.09
N LYS A 62 -6.32 -9.45 -1.30
CA LYS A 62 -7.70 -9.48 -1.80
C LYS A 62 -8.15 -8.09 -2.23
N LEU A 63 -9.07 -7.99 -3.19
CA LEU A 63 -9.79 -6.74 -3.51
C LEU A 63 -10.37 -6.05 -2.26
N GLU A 64 -10.72 -6.84 -1.25
CA GLU A 64 -11.16 -6.37 0.08
C GLU A 64 -10.14 -5.45 0.76
N TYR A 65 -8.84 -5.70 0.61
CA TYR A 65 -7.80 -4.84 1.16
C TYR A 65 -7.88 -3.43 0.57
N PHE A 66 -8.05 -3.28 -0.75
CA PHE A 66 -8.18 -1.97 -1.38
C PHE A 66 -9.46 -1.26 -0.98
N ARG A 67 -10.58 -2.01 -0.87
CA ARG A 67 -11.86 -1.49 -0.39
C ARG A 67 -11.79 -1.01 1.06
N ALA A 68 -10.92 -1.58 1.88
CA ALA A 68 -10.75 -1.23 3.29
C ALA A 68 -9.75 -0.09 3.56
N ASN A 69 -8.89 0.25 2.60
CA ASN A 69 -7.81 1.24 2.76
C ASN A 69 -8.09 2.55 1.99
N ASP A 70 -9.36 2.94 1.83
CA ASP A 70 -9.80 4.19 1.18
C ASP A 70 -9.21 4.43 -0.23
N PHE A 71 -8.88 3.36 -0.97
CA PHE A 71 -8.52 3.51 -2.37
C PHE A 71 -9.74 3.97 -3.16
N ASP A 72 -9.49 4.82 -4.17
CA ASP A 72 -10.55 5.38 -5.00
C ASP A 72 -11.45 4.30 -5.60
N ALA A 73 -12.76 4.43 -5.40
CA ALA A 73 -13.73 3.42 -5.82
C ALA A 73 -13.79 3.25 -7.34
N ALA A 74 -13.53 4.33 -8.11
CA ALA A 74 -13.46 4.25 -9.56
C ALA A 74 -12.20 3.51 -10.01
N TRP A 75 -11.08 3.68 -9.31
CA TRP A 75 -9.87 2.88 -9.52
C TRP A 75 -10.09 1.39 -9.22
N ILE A 76 -10.72 1.06 -8.09
CA ILE A 76 -11.04 -0.34 -7.74
C ILE A 76 -11.92 -0.99 -8.82
N SER A 77 -12.94 -0.27 -9.28
CA SER A 77 -13.84 -0.72 -10.34
C SER A 77 -13.11 -0.91 -11.68
N ALA A 78 -12.19 -0.01 -12.03
CA ALA A 78 -11.38 -0.12 -13.24
C ALA A 78 -10.46 -1.35 -13.22
N VAL A 79 -9.83 -1.63 -12.08
CA VAL A 79 -8.98 -2.82 -11.90
C VAL A 79 -9.82 -4.10 -11.95
N GLU A 80 -10.98 -4.14 -11.29
CA GLU A 80 -11.89 -5.29 -11.33
C GLU A 80 -12.41 -5.57 -12.75
N THR A 81 -12.75 -4.50 -13.49
CA THR A 81 -13.20 -4.61 -14.88
C THR A 81 -12.10 -5.12 -15.81
N LYS A 82 -10.84 -4.72 -15.59
CA LYS A 82 -9.69 -5.24 -16.35
C LYS A 82 -9.43 -6.70 -16.02
N LEU A 83 -9.47 -7.06 -14.73
CA LEU A 83 -9.29 -8.44 -14.27
C LEU A 83 -10.29 -9.40 -14.93
N ARG A 84 -11.58 -9.05 -14.95
CA ARG A 84 -12.66 -9.85 -15.58
C ARG A 84 -12.58 -9.96 -17.11
N ARG A 85 -11.77 -9.12 -17.75
CA ARG A 85 -11.61 -9.09 -19.21
C ARG A 85 -10.39 -9.89 -19.66
N GLU A 86 -9.33 -9.87 -18.87
CA GLU A 86 -8.06 -10.55 -19.17
C GLU A 86 -8.02 -11.99 -18.63
N PHE A 87 -8.85 -12.33 -17.64
CA PHE A 87 -9.02 -13.67 -17.05
C PHE A 87 -10.50 -14.05 -16.95
#